data_AF-A0A1I6S1C1-F1
#
_entry.id   AF-A0A1I6S1C1-F1
#
_cell.length_a   1.000
_cell.length_b   1.000
_cell.length_c   1.000
_cell.angle_alpha   90.00
_cell.angle_beta   90.00
_cell.angle_gamma   90.00
#
_symmetry.space_group_name_H-M   'P 1'
#
loop_
_entity.id
_entity.type
_entity.pdbx_description
1 polymer ?
#
loop_
_entity_poly.entity_id
_entity_poly.type
_entity_poly.pdbx_seq_one_letter_code
_entity_poly.pdbx_strand_id
1 'polypeptide(L)'
;MDEMIVDLNDFADGALAERFNYELKNLLQNIADPNTDPKKKRKLQIVLTLTSNEKREIAEVDIDVKTTPAPRLSLGSTLVMDRDEAGYATAAELKSGVKDQTYFDSEDGRIKDDRGGVIDFKAQGGSK
;
A
#
# COMPACT_ATOMS: atom_id res chain seq x y z
N MET A 1 30.73 -28.95 -23.42
CA MET A 1 29.46 -28.22 -23.23
C MET A 1 28.80 -28.89 -22.05
N ASP A 2 28.53 -28.16 -20.98
CA ASP A 2 27.81 -28.74 -19.85
C ASP A 2 26.42 -29.17 -20.31
N GLU A 3 26.05 -30.39 -19.97
CA GLU A 3 24.75 -30.96 -20.28
C GLU A 3 23.69 -30.27 -19.42
N MET A 4 22.68 -29.70 -20.07
CA MET A 4 21.58 -29.04 -19.38
C MET A 4 20.70 -30.11 -18.73
N ILE A 5 20.75 -30.19 -17.39
CA ILE A 5 20.06 -31.23 -16.62
C ILE A 5 18.53 -31.03 -16.65
N VAL A 6 18.05 -29.79 -16.83
CA VAL A 6 16.61 -29.43 -16.79
C VAL A 6 16.32 -28.27 -17.75
N ASP A 7 15.24 -28.36 -18.52
CA ASP A 7 14.61 -27.20 -19.19
C ASP A 7 13.54 -26.59 -18.28
N LEU A 8 13.64 -25.28 -18.04
CA LEU A 8 12.70 -24.56 -17.15
C LEU A 8 11.29 -24.43 -17.74
N ASN A 9 11.13 -24.52 -19.06
CA ASN A 9 9.82 -24.47 -19.70
C ASN A 9 9.04 -25.77 -19.53
N ASP A 10 9.75 -26.90 -19.43
CA ASP A 10 9.16 -28.22 -19.26
C ASP A 10 9.18 -28.69 -17.79
N PHE A 11 9.91 -27.98 -16.91
CA PHE A 11 10.04 -28.34 -15.51
C PHE A 11 8.70 -28.28 -14.76
N ALA A 12 8.42 -29.33 -13.98
CA ALA A 12 7.14 -29.55 -13.32
C ALA A 12 5.94 -29.44 -14.29
N ASP A 13 6.05 -30.14 -15.43
CA ASP A 13 5.04 -30.17 -16.50
C ASP A 13 4.67 -28.76 -17.02
N GLY A 14 5.65 -27.84 -17.01
CA GLY A 14 5.49 -26.45 -17.42
C GLY A 14 4.80 -25.53 -16.42
N ALA A 15 4.39 -26.04 -15.25
CA ALA A 15 3.73 -25.25 -14.21
C ALA A 15 4.62 -24.10 -13.69
N LEU A 16 5.94 -24.31 -13.64
CA LEU A 16 6.88 -23.25 -13.23
C LEU A 16 6.82 -22.06 -14.20
N ALA A 17 6.88 -22.32 -15.50
CA ALA A 17 6.85 -21.28 -16.52
C ALA A 17 5.52 -20.53 -16.51
N GLU A 18 4.39 -21.24 -16.39
CA GLU A 18 3.07 -20.61 -16.26
C GLU A 18 2.99 -19.70 -15.04
N ARG A 19 3.41 -20.20 -13.87
CA ARG A 19 3.35 -19.43 -12.62
C ARG A 19 4.26 -18.21 -12.66
N PHE A 20 5.45 -18.36 -13.21
CA PHE A 20 6.38 -17.24 -13.40
C PHE A 20 5.78 -16.16 -14.29
N ASN A 21 5.20 -16.54 -15.44
CA ASN A 21 4.57 -15.60 -16.37
C ASN A 21 3.40 -14.85 -15.73
N TYR A 22 2.57 -15.55 -14.95
CA TYR A 22 1.46 -14.94 -14.22
C TYR A 22 1.95 -13.87 -13.23
N GLU A 23 2.93 -14.21 -12.40
CA GLU A 23 3.50 -13.30 -11.40
C GLU A 23 4.25 -12.12 -12.03
N LEU A 24 4.96 -12.36 -13.14
CA LEU A 24 5.61 -11.30 -13.90
C LEU A 24 4.58 -10.30 -14.46
N LYS A 25 3.47 -10.80 -15.02
CA LYS A 25 2.38 -9.96 -15.51
C LYS A 25 1.80 -9.08 -14.40
N ASN A 26 1.61 -9.61 -13.20
CA ASN A 26 1.12 -8.84 -12.05
C ASN A 26 2.10 -7.74 -11.63
N LEU A 27 3.40 -8.03 -11.62
CA LEU A 27 4.41 -7.01 -11.34
C LEU A 27 4.45 -5.92 -12.41
N LEU A 28 4.30 -6.28 -13.69
CA LEU A 28 4.23 -5.31 -14.78
C LEU A 28 2.99 -4.41 -14.65
N GLN A 29 1.84 -4.97 -14.28
CA GLN A 29 0.64 -4.18 -13.97
C GLN A 29 0.87 -3.25 -12.77
N ASN A 30 1.57 -3.72 -11.74
CA ASN A 30 1.94 -2.89 -10.60
C ASN A 30 2.95 -1.80 -10.97
N ILE A 31 3.77 -1.95 -12.02
CA ILE A 31 4.63 -0.89 -12.57
C ILE A 31 3.79 0.14 -13.34
N ALA A 32 2.82 -0.35 -14.10
CA ALA A 32 1.94 0.50 -14.91
C ALA A 32 0.92 1.29 -14.07
N ASP A 33 0.67 0.92 -12.80
CA ASP A 33 -0.22 1.65 -11.90
C ASP A 33 0.39 3.03 -11.53
N PRO A 34 -0.22 4.15 -11.96
CA PRO A 34 0.28 5.50 -11.69
C PRO A 34 0.25 5.85 -10.19
N ASN A 35 -0.49 5.09 -9.39
CA ASN A 35 -0.57 5.28 -7.95
C ASN A 35 0.55 4.53 -7.22
N THR A 36 1.57 4.04 -7.90
CA THR A 36 2.75 3.40 -7.29
C THR A 36 4.02 4.17 -7.65
N ASP A 37 5.03 4.10 -6.79
CA ASP A 37 6.31 4.75 -7.09
C ASP A 37 7.03 4.04 -8.25
N PRO A 38 7.34 4.74 -9.37
CA PRO A 38 8.00 4.14 -10.53
C PRO A 38 9.45 3.74 -10.26
N LYS A 39 10.13 4.36 -9.29
CA LYS A 39 11.54 4.08 -8.95
C LYS A 39 11.69 2.95 -7.94
N LYS A 40 10.60 2.53 -7.29
CA LYS A 40 10.64 1.49 -6.27
C LYS A 40 10.89 0.12 -6.90
N LYS A 41 11.91 -0.58 -6.38
CA LYS A 41 12.31 -1.91 -6.86
C LYS A 41 11.21 -2.93 -6.55
N ARG A 42 10.88 -3.74 -7.56
CA ARG A 42 10.00 -4.91 -7.46
C ARG A 42 10.84 -6.17 -7.58
N LYS A 43 10.45 -7.24 -6.90
CA LYS A 43 11.19 -8.50 -6.90
C LYS A 43 10.29 -9.65 -7.31
N LEU A 44 10.80 -10.56 -8.12
CA LEU A 44 10.22 -11.87 -8.42
C LEU A 44 11.30 -12.91 -8.09
N GLN A 45 10.97 -13.89 -7.28
CA GLN A 45 11.88 -14.93 -6.82
C GLN A 45 11.24 -16.29 -7.02
N ILE A 46 11.97 -17.23 -7.60
CA ILE A 46 11.62 -18.66 -7.61
C ILE A 46 12.43 -19.31 -6.50
N VAL A 47 11.77 -20.02 -5.61
CA VAL A 47 12.39 -20.78 -4.52
C VAL A 47 12.09 -22.25 -4.76
N LEU A 48 13.15 -23.04 -4.90
CA LEU A 48 13.09 -24.49 -5.01
C LEU A 48 13.53 -25.09 -3.69
N THR A 49 12.67 -25.88 -3.05
CA THR A 49 13.02 -26.63 -1.85
C THR A 49 13.14 -28.10 -2.22
N LEU A 50 14.34 -28.66 -2.10
CA LEU A 50 14.59 -30.04 -2.45
C LEU A 50 14.75 -30.87 -1.18
N THR A 51 13.99 -31.94 -1.08
CA THR A 51 14.14 -32.96 -0.05
C THR A 51 14.41 -34.30 -0.73
N SER A 52 14.95 -35.27 0.02
CA SER A 52 15.22 -36.60 -0.51
C SER A 52 14.84 -37.65 0.51
N ASN A 53 14.47 -38.83 0.04
CA ASN A 53 14.30 -39.98 0.92
C ASN A 53 15.65 -40.45 1.51
N GLU A 54 15.61 -41.30 2.55
CA GLU A 54 16.83 -41.78 3.24
C GLU A 54 17.80 -42.51 2.30
N LYS A 55 17.27 -43.22 1.30
CA LYS A 55 18.04 -43.93 0.29
C LYS A 55 18.67 -43.00 -0.76
N ARG A 56 18.24 -41.73 -0.83
CA ARG A 56 18.66 -40.71 -1.80
C ARG A 56 18.44 -41.12 -3.26
N GLU A 57 17.43 -41.95 -3.49
CA GLU A 57 17.03 -42.44 -4.82
C GLU A 57 15.95 -41.56 -5.43
N ILE A 58 15.20 -40.83 -4.59
CA ILE A 58 14.12 -39.95 -5.00
C ILE A 58 14.36 -38.59 -4.35
N ALA A 59 14.31 -37.54 -5.16
CA ALA A 59 14.29 -36.15 -4.71
C ALA A 59 12.89 -35.57 -4.99
N GLU A 60 12.29 -35.00 -3.95
CA GLU A 60 11.06 -34.21 -4.07
C GLU A 60 11.45 -32.74 -4.20
N VAL A 61 10.74 -32.01 -5.05
CA VAL A 61 11.02 -30.59 -5.30
C VAL A 61 9.73 -29.79 -5.13
N ASP A 62 9.72 -28.92 -4.14
CA ASP A 62 8.68 -27.91 -3.97
C ASP A 62 9.09 -26.61 -4.66
N ILE A 63 8.15 -26.02 -5.40
CA ILE A 63 8.37 -24.80 -6.19
C ILE A 63 7.47 -23.68 -5.69
N ASP A 64 8.10 -22.61 -5.19
CA ASP A 64 7.42 -21.39 -4.78
C ASP A 64 7.83 -20.21 -5.67
N VAL A 65 6.86 -19.48 -6.21
CA VAL A 65 7.11 -18.21 -6.93
C VAL A 65 6.59 -17.05 -6.08
N LYS A 66 7.51 -16.21 -5.58
CA LYS A 66 7.23 -15.10 -4.66
C LYS A 66 7.44 -13.76 -5.35
N THR A 67 6.49 -12.85 -5.21
CA THR A 67 6.59 -11.47 -5.71
C THR A 67 6.60 -10.44 -4.58
N THR A 68 7.28 -9.33 -4.83
CA THR A 68 7.27 -8.15 -3.95
C THR A 68 6.93 -6.93 -4.79
N PRO A 69 5.64 -6.56 -4.88
CA PRO A 69 5.21 -5.37 -5.61
C PRO A 69 5.58 -4.08 -4.87
N ALA A 70 5.55 -2.95 -5.57
CA ALA A 70 5.60 -1.66 -4.92
C ALA A 70 4.23 -1.37 -4.25
N PRO A 71 4.22 -0.88 -2.99
CA PRO A 71 2.99 -0.40 -2.39
C PRO A 71 2.49 0.83 -3.16
N ARG A 72 1.18 1.06 -3.05
CA ARG A 72 0.58 2.31 -3.51
C ARG A 72 1.15 3.49 -2.73
N LEU A 73 1.15 4.65 -3.38
CA LEU A 73 1.49 5.94 -2.77
C LEU A 73 0.61 6.12 -1.53
N SER A 74 1.24 6.53 -0.43
CA SER A 74 0.53 6.76 0.82
C SER A 74 -0.42 7.94 0.65
N LEU A 75 -1.69 7.75 0.98
CA LEU A 75 -2.64 8.84 1.18
C LEU A 75 -2.42 9.35 2.60
N GLY A 76 -1.79 10.52 2.72
CA GLY A 76 -1.61 11.20 4.00
C GLY A 76 -2.82 12.06 4.32
N SER A 77 -3.27 12.04 5.57
CA SER A 77 -4.19 13.03 6.13
C SER A 77 -3.57 13.59 7.41
N THR A 78 -3.75 14.89 7.66
CA THR A 78 -3.26 15.57 8.86
C THR A 78 -4.38 15.60 9.90
N LEU A 79 -4.09 15.19 11.12
CA LEU A 79 -5.05 15.25 12.23
C LEU A 79 -4.70 16.41 13.19
N VAL A 80 -5.71 17.16 13.62
CA VAL A 80 -5.66 18.04 14.79
C VAL A 80 -5.94 17.20 16.03
N MET A 81 -5.02 17.22 17.00
CA MET A 81 -5.19 16.55 18.29
C MET A 81 -5.64 17.55 19.37
N ASP A 82 -6.51 17.09 20.25
CA ASP A 82 -7.00 17.81 21.42
C ASP A 82 -7.17 16.85 22.62
N ARG A 83 -7.63 17.35 23.76
CA ARG A 83 -8.02 16.52 24.91
C ARG A 83 -9.49 16.75 25.26
N ASP A 84 -10.20 15.67 25.57
CA ASP A 84 -11.56 15.76 26.08
C ASP A 84 -11.59 16.20 27.56
N GLU A 85 -12.78 16.43 28.11
CA GLU A 85 -12.98 16.87 29.50
C GLU A 85 -12.49 15.83 30.53
N ALA A 86 -12.35 14.56 30.13
CA ALA A 86 -11.82 13.48 30.96
C ALA A 86 -10.29 13.32 30.83
N GLY A 87 -9.63 14.15 30.01
CA GLY A 87 -8.19 14.17 29.81
C GLY A 87 -7.68 13.17 28.78
N TYR A 88 -8.55 12.46 28.06
CA TYR A 88 -8.16 11.54 26.99
C TYR A 88 -7.90 12.30 25.69
N ALA A 89 -6.93 11.82 24.92
CA ALA A 89 -6.61 12.41 23.63
C ALA A 89 -7.74 12.13 22.62
N THR A 90 -8.20 13.18 21.95
CA THR A 90 -9.14 13.13 20.82
C THR A 90 -8.50 13.75 19.58
N ALA A 91 -8.96 13.38 18.38
CA ALA A 91 -8.42 13.91 17.13
C ALA A 91 -9.51 14.10 16.06
N ALA A 92 -9.35 15.12 15.22
CA ALA A 92 -10.17 15.39 14.05
C ALA A 92 -9.28 15.68 12.84
N GLU A 93 -9.74 15.43 11.62
CA GLU A 93 -9.00 15.78 10.41
C GLU A 93 -8.85 17.30 10.28
N LEU A 94 -7.61 17.78 10.07
CA LEU A 94 -7.28 19.19 9.88
C LEU A 94 -7.65 19.62 8.46
N LYS A 95 -8.56 20.57 8.34
CA LYS A 95 -9.03 21.06 7.02
C LYS A 95 -8.57 22.47 6.68
N SER A 96 -8.24 23.29 7.67
CA SER A 96 -7.76 24.67 7.46
C SER A 96 -6.27 24.79 7.13
N GLY A 97 -5.49 23.72 7.27
CA GLY A 97 -4.02 23.72 7.11
C GLY A 97 -3.23 24.20 8.33
N VAL A 98 -3.85 24.91 9.28
CA VAL A 98 -3.27 25.32 10.57
C VAL A 98 -4.30 25.15 11.68
N LYS A 99 -3.90 24.51 12.79
CA LYS A 99 -4.75 24.33 13.98
C LYS A 99 -5.28 25.69 14.48
N ASP A 100 -6.55 25.72 14.87
CA ASP A 100 -7.28 26.89 15.36
C ASP A 100 -7.43 28.05 14.34
N GLN A 101 -7.14 27.82 13.05
CA GLN A 101 -7.37 28.79 11.99
C GLN A 101 -8.69 28.51 11.26
N THR A 102 -9.53 29.54 11.13
CA THR A 102 -10.72 29.48 10.28
C THR A 102 -10.36 29.61 8.82
N TYR A 103 -11.02 28.86 7.94
CA TYR A 103 -10.86 28.98 6.49
C TYR A 103 -12.19 29.28 5.81
N PHE A 104 -12.11 29.96 4.66
CA PHE A 104 -13.25 30.13 3.78
C PHE A 104 -13.33 28.91 2.87
N ASP A 105 -14.45 28.19 2.91
CA ASP A 105 -14.73 27.12 1.99
C ASP A 105 -15.40 27.69 0.73
N SER A 106 -14.69 27.64 -0.39
CA SER A 106 -15.17 28.14 -1.67
C SER A 106 -16.26 27.29 -2.31
N GLU A 107 -16.45 26.03 -1.87
CA GLU A 107 -17.49 25.15 -2.42
C GLU A 107 -18.88 25.47 -1.89
N ASP A 108 -19.00 25.77 -0.58
CA ASP A 108 -20.28 26.11 0.04
C ASP A 108 -20.42 27.59 0.45
N GLY A 109 -19.36 28.38 0.27
CA GLY A 109 -19.33 29.81 0.52
C GLY A 109 -19.37 30.18 2.01
N ARG A 110 -19.05 29.25 2.91
CA ARG A 110 -19.13 29.43 4.36
C ARG A 110 -17.74 29.51 5.00
N ILE A 111 -17.67 30.20 6.13
CA ILE A 111 -16.48 30.21 6.98
C ILE A 111 -16.57 29.00 7.91
N LYS A 112 -15.50 28.22 7.96
CA LYS A 112 -15.40 27.01 8.79
C LYS A 112 -14.22 27.11 9.75
N ASP A 113 -14.32 26.45 10.89
CA ASP A 113 -13.22 26.24 11.82
C ASP A 113 -12.17 25.27 11.24
N ASP A 114 -11.10 25.03 11.99
CA ASP A 114 -9.99 24.17 11.58
C ASP A 114 -10.35 22.69 11.37
N ARG A 115 -11.51 22.26 11.88
CA ARG A 115 -12.08 20.90 11.79
C ARG A 115 -13.19 20.79 10.74
N GLY A 116 -13.59 21.91 10.13
CA GLY A 116 -14.66 21.98 9.12
C GLY A 116 -16.06 22.25 9.68
N GLY A 117 -16.18 22.60 10.96
CA GLY A 117 -17.42 23.10 11.56
C GLY A 117 -17.77 24.49 11.03
N VAL A 118 -19.01 24.71 10.62
CA VAL A 118 -19.46 26.01 10.08
C VAL A 118 -19.56 27.03 11.22
N ILE A 119 -18.93 28.20 11.04
CA ILE A 119 -19.04 29.33 11.97
C ILE A 119 -20.10 30.31 11.47
N ASP A 120 -21.19 30.47 12.25
CA ASP A 120 -22.20 31.50 12.01
C ASP A 120 -21.96 32.73 12.91
N PHE A 121 -21.44 33.80 12.32
CA PHE A 121 -21.14 35.06 13.02
C PHE A 121 -22.39 35.80 13.52
N LYS A 122 -23.61 35.43 13.08
CA LYS A 122 -24.85 36.04 13.60
C LYS A 122 -25.28 35.51 14.96
N ALA A 123 -24.78 34.34 15.37
CA ALA A 123 -25.06 33.75 16.69
C ALA A 123 -24.11 34.27 17.79
N GLN A 124 -22.95 34.84 17.43
CA GLN A 124 -21.98 35.42 18.37
C GLN A 124 -22.19 36.94 18.58
N GLY A 125 -23.45 37.38 18.60
CA GLY A 125 -23.82 38.75 18.98
C GLY A 125 -23.54 38.97 20.47
N GLY A 126 -22.52 39.78 20.76
CA GLY A 126 -21.94 39.98 22.09
C GLY A 126 -22.88 40.56 23.14
N SER A 127 -22.61 40.19 24.40
CA SER A 127 -22.96 41.03 25.53
C SER A 127 -21.90 42.13 25.63
N LYS A 128 -22.33 43.37 25.42
CA LYS A 128 -21.64 44.51 26.07
C LYS A 128 -21.76 44.37 27.58
#